data_AF-A0A3A4W1T0-F1
#
_entry.id   AF-A0A3A4W1T0-F1
#
_cell.length_a   1.000
_cell.length_b   1.000
_cell.length_c   1.000
_cell.angle_alpha   90.00
_cell.angle_beta   90.00
_cell.angle_gamma   90.00
#
_symmetry.space_group_name_H-M   'P 1'
#
loop_
_entity.id
_entity.type
_entity.pdbx_description
1 polymer ?
#
loop_
_entity_poly.entity_id
_entity_poly.type
_entity_poly.pdbx_seq_one_letter_code
_entity_poly.pdbx_strand_id
1 'polypeptide(L)'
;MRLSSKETNMIRAAEMYYEQRLSQFEIAKALNCSRSTVSRLLAEAIESGIVRIYIKRPVEKFPSLAEKVKHAFDLKEAIVVSGGMSNEQSFNNVGFAAAEFLSQILHDNVIIGISFGVTLSYLVRELSEYNFDYEGIEVIQLMGGLGFGDPAIDGPELAQKMARCLGGSYRYLQAPAVVETAEIAQHLMNEKHIRETIQKAEEAEIVISSVGSLTDNLSSLERSGYFRKEDRVVFQSKGAIGHSLSRMIDENGVPIDDPFNQRLIGAPLSVLRNAKWSIGIGANPLKAHVFLASLKAHQFNVLVLDDGTAREMLRMKSDSVD
;
A
#
# COMPACT_ATOMS: atom_id res chain seq x y z
N MET A 1 -29.12 0.95 18.00
CA MET A 1 -29.73 1.88 17.02
C MET A 1 -30.88 1.13 16.35
N ARG A 2 -32.13 1.61 16.42
CA ARG A 2 -33.27 0.94 15.74
C ARG A 2 -33.21 1.32 14.26
N LEU A 3 -33.08 0.32 13.39
CA LEU A 3 -33.20 0.51 11.94
C LEU A 3 -34.58 1.09 11.61
N SER A 4 -34.63 2.03 10.68
CA SER A 4 -35.91 2.52 10.18
C SER A 4 -36.67 1.41 9.45
N SER A 5 -38.00 1.52 9.38
CA SER A 5 -38.84 0.58 8.62
C SER A 5 -38.40 0.49 7.15
N LYS A 6 -37.90 1.61 6.60
CA LYS A 6 -37.36 1.70 5.25
C LYS A 6 -36.05 0.93 5.09
N GLU A 7 -35.08 1.11 5.99
CA GLU A 7 -33.81 0.36 5.99
C GLU A 7 -34.03 -1.14 6.16
N THR A 8 -34.97 -1.53 7.03
CA THR A 8 -35.34 -2.93 7.23
C THR A 8 -35.86 -3.56 5.93
N ASN A 9 -36.69 -2.84 5.18
CA ASN A 9 -37.20 -3.32 3.90
C ASN A 9 -36.13 -3.33 2.80
N MET A 10 -35.16 -2.40 2.83
CA MET A 10 -34.01 -2.42 1.92
C MET A 10 -33.13 -3.66 2.16
N ILE A 11 -32.80 -3.95 3.42
CA ILE A 11 -32.01 -5.15 3.81
C ILE A 11 -32.73 -6.42 3.39
N ARG A 12 -34.00 -6.58 3.73
CA ARG A 12 -34.78 -7.80 3.39
C ARG A 12 -34.91 -8.00 1.88
N ALA A 13 -35.13 -6.92 1.11
CA ALA A 13 -35.17 -7.01 -0.34
C ALA A 13 -33.81 -7.42 -0.92
N ALA A 14 -32.71 -6.89 -0.37
CA ALA A 14 -31.35 -7.23 -0.78
C ALA A 14 -30.98 -8.68 -0.48
N GLU A 15 -31.24 -9.18 0.74
CA GLU A 15 -31.00 -10.59 1.13
C GLU A 15 -31.76 -11.55 0.21
N MET A 16 -33.05 -11.30 -0.02
CA MET A 16 -33.88 -12.12 -0.91
C MET A 16 -33.36 -12.13 -2.36
N TYR A 17 -32.84 -11.00 -2.85
CA TYR A 17 -32.36 -10.89 -4.23
C TYR A 17 -30.95 -11.45 -4.42
N TYR A 18 -30.00 -11.03 -3.58
CA TYR A 18 -28.58 -11.33 -3.77
C TYR A 18 -28.15 -12.65 -3.13
N GLU A 19 -28.74 -13.05 -2.00
CA GLU A 19 -28.38 -14.32 -1.33
C GLU A 19 -29.31 -15.44 -1.77
N GLN A 20 -30.62 -15.19 -1.73
CA GLN A 20 -31.63 -16.23 -2.02
C GLN A 20 -31.98 -16.34 -3.51
N ARG A 21 -31.44 -15.45 -4.36
CA ARG A 21 -31.63 -15.45 -5.83
C ARG A 21 -33.09 -15.36 -6.27
N LEU A 22 -33.98 -14.77 -5.46
CA LEU A 22 -35.38 -14.58 -5.81
C LEU A 22 -35.55 -13.50 -6.88
N SER A 23 -36.53 -13.67 -7.77
CA SER A 23 -36.90 -12.63 -8.72
C SER A 23 -37.57 -11.45 -8.01
N GLN A 24 -37.47 -10.24 -8.58
CA GLN A 24 -38.14 -9.06 -8.01
C GLN A 24 -39.67 -9.23 -7.90
N PHE A 25 -40.28 -10.13 -8.68
CA PHE A 25 -41.70 -10.46 -8.58
C PHE A 25 -42.01 -11.29 -7.32
N GLU A 26 -41.20 -12.30 -7.02
CA GLU A 26 -41.33 -13.11 -5.80
C GLU A 26 -41.10 -12.28 -4.55
N ILE A 27 -40.09 -11.39 -4.59
CA ILE A 27 -39.80 -10.46 -3.50
C ILE A 27 -40.96 -9.49 -3.28
N ALA A 28 -41.57 -8.99 -4.36
CA ALA A 28 -42.72 -8.08 -4.27
C ALA A 28 -43.91 -8.76 -3.55
N LYS A 29 -44.16 -10.04 -3.85
CA LYS A 29 -45.19 -10.84 -3.16
C LYS A 29 -44.82 -11.07 -1.68
N ALA A 30 -43.56 -11.37 -1.38
CA ALA A 30 -43.08 -11.62 -0.02
C ALA A 30 -43.11 -10.37 0.87
N LEU A 31 -42.83 -9.19 0.30
CA LEU A 31 -42.85 -7.90 0.99
C LEU A 31 -44.19 -7.16 0.88
N ASN A 32 -45.19 -7.78 0.26
CA ASN A 32 -46.51 -7.19 -0.01
C ASN A 32 -46.44 -5.78 -0.63
N CYS A 33 -45.62 -5.63 -1.66
CA CYS A 33 -45.41 -4.37 -2.37
C CYS A 33 -45.37 -4.57 -3.90
N SER A 34 -45.21 -3.48 -4.66
CA SER A 34 -45.06 -3.58 -6.12
C SER A 34 -43.64 -3.97 -6.53
N ARG A 35 -43.50 -4.59 -7.71
CA ARG A 35 -42.17 -4.85 -8.32
C ARG A 35 -41.35 -3.57 -8.48
N SER A 36 -41.99 -2.44 -8.81
CA SER A 36 -41.33 -1.13 -8.87
C SER A 36 -40.80 -0.67 -7.52
N THR A 37 -41.49 -1.00 -6.42
CA THR A 37 -41.02 -0.72 -5.06
C THR A 37 -39.79 -1.56 -4.74
N VAL A 38 -39.77 -2.86 -5.09
CA VAL A 38 -38.59 -3.72 -4.90
C VAL A 38 -37.38 -3.21 -5.67
N SER A 39 -37.54 -2.86 -6.96
CA SER A 39 -36.45 -2.30 -7.76
C SER A 39 -35.89 -1.03 -7.14
N ARG A 40 -36.74 -0.16 -6.62
CA ARG A 40 -36.33 1.06 -5.92
C ARG A 40 -35.62 0.76 -4.60
N LEU A 41 -36.12 -0.18 -3.81
CA LEU A 41 -35.47 -0.61 -2.57
C LEU A 41 -34.07 -1.17 -2.82
N LEU A 42 -33.87 -1.98 -3.88
CA LEU A 42 -32.56 -2.52 -4.25
C LEU A 42 -31.59 -1.41 -4.71
N ALA A 43 -32.08 -0.46 -5.51
CA ALA A 43 -31.27 0.68 -5.94
C ALA A 43 -30.87 1.58 -4.75
N GLU A 44 -31.83 1.91 -3.88
CA GLU A 44 -31.60 2.69 -2.66
C GLU A 44 -30.69 1.93 -1.68
N ALA A 45 -30.77 0.60 -1.62
CA ALA A 45 -29.86 -0.23 -0.81
C ALA A 45 -28.41 -0.14 -1.31
N ILE A 46 -28.19 -0.05 -2.63
CA ILE A 46 -26.85 0.19 -3.19
C ILE A 46 -26.40 1.63 -2.89
N GLU A 47 -27.26 2.61 -3.14
CA GLU A 47 -26.95 4.05 -2.96
C GLU A 47 -26.64 4.39 -1.50
N SER A 48 -27.36 3.80 -0.55
CA SER A 48 -27.12 3.94 0.89
C SER A 48 -25.95 3.09 1.41
N GLY A 49 -25.32 2.27 0.56
CA GLY A 49 -24.19 1.42 0.92
C GLY A 49 -24.54 0.18 1.74
N ILE A 50 -25.83 -0.14 1.90
CA ILE A 50 -26.31 -1.41 2.48
C ILE A 50 -25.87 -2.59 1.62
N VAL A 51 -25.90 -2.42 0.30
CA VAL A 51 -25.37 -3.38 -0.68
C VAL A 51 -24.15 -2.78 -1.33
N ARG A 52 -23.03 -3.51 -1.31
CA ARG A 52 -21.83 -3.18 -2.10
C ARG A 52 -21.59 -4.31 -3.08
N ILE A 53 -21.57 -3.98 -4.37
CA ILE A 53 -21.31 -4.95 -5.44
C ILE A 53 -19.83 -4.89 -5.78
N TYR A 54 -19.13 -6.01 -5.63
CA TYR A 54 -17.74 -6.18 -6.04
C TYR A 54 -17.66 -7.17 -7.19
N ILE A 55 -16.97 -6.81 -8.27
CA ILE A 55 -16.76 -7.68 -9.44
C ILE A 55 -15.26 -7.98 -9.53
N LYS A 56 -14.86 -9.21 -9.24
CA LYS A 56 -13.49 -9.70 -9.43
C LYS A 56 -13.24 -9.89 -10.93
N ARG A 57 -12.40 -9.04 -11.52
CA ARG A 57 -11.96 -9.15 -12.93
C ARG A 57 -10.57 -9.76 -12.96
N PRO A 58 -10.23 -10.59 -13.96
CA PRO A 58 -8.84 -10.98 -14.18
C PRO A 58 -7.98 -9.72 -14.32
N VAL A 59 -6.89 -9.65 -13.56
CA VAL A 59 -5.96 -8.53 -13.65
C VAL A 59 -5.20 -8.66 -14.97
N GLU A 60 -5.41 -7.70 -15.86
CA GLU A 60 -4.67 -7.62 -17.12
C GLU A 60 -3.21 -7.26 -16.83
N LYS A 61 -2.29 -8.14 -17.24
CA LYS A 61 -0.84 -7.95 -17.12
C LYS A 61 -0.26 -7.55 -18.47
N PHE A 62 0.85 -6.81 -18.45
CA PHE A 62 1.60 -6.41 -19.64
C PHE A 62 3.03 -6.98 -19.64
N PRO A 63 3.24 -8.27 -19.96
CA PRO A 63 4.56 -8.91 -19.91
C PRO A 63 5.62 -8.18 -20.74
N SER A 64 5.29 -7.73 -21.95
CA SER A 64 6.25 -7.02 -22.81
C SER A 64 6.65 -5.65 -22.25
N LEU A 65 5.79 -4.98 -21.48
CA LEU A 65 6.12 -3.73 -20.81
C LEU A 65 6.94 -3.98 -19.54
N ALA A 66 6.58 -5.03 -18.79
CA ALA A 66 7.36 -5.52 -17.65
C ALA A 66 8.80 -5.85 -18.03
N GLU A 67 9.03 -6.63 -19.09
CA GLU A 67 10.38 -6.95 -19.58
C GLU A 67 11.18 -5.69 -19.95
N LYS A 68 10.53 -4.69 -20.58
CA LYS A 68 11.19 -3.40 -20.88
C LYS A 68 11.60 -2.66 -19.61
N VAL A 69 10.73 -2.58 -18.60
CA VAL A 69 11.05 -1.94 -17.31
C VAL A 69 12.18 -2.69 -16.61
N LYS A 70 12.10 -4.02 -16.56
CA LYS A 70 13.11 -4.89 -15.95
C LYS A 70 14.49 -4.65 -16.55
N HIS A 71 14.61 -4.72 -17.87
CA HIS A 71 15.87 -4.48 -18.57
C HIS A 71 16.33 -3.02 -18.49
N ALA A 72 15.41 -2.06 -18.55
CA ALA A 72 15.77 -0.65 -18.46
C ALA A 72 16.35 -0.29 -17.08
N PHE A 73 15.92 -0.92 -16.00
CA PHE A 73 16.31 -0.52 -14.65
C PHE A 73 17.11 -1.57 -13.89
N ASP A 74 17.60 -2.60 -14.58
CA ASP A 74 18.40 -3.70 -14.02
C ASP A 74 17.73 -4.36 -12.81
N LEU A 75 16.43 -4.64 -12.95
CA LEU A 75 15.63 -5.25 -11.88
C LEU A 75 15.75 -6.77 -11.91
N LYS A 76 15.69 -7.40 -10.73
CA LYS A 76 15.48 -8.85 -10.62
C LYS A 76 14.14 -9.25 -11.21
N GLU A 77 13.11 -8.44 -10.96
CA GLU A 77 11.79 -8.64 -11.54
C GLU A 77 11.02 -7.32 -11.72
N ALA A 78 10.18 -7.26 -12.74
CA ALA A 78 9.19 -6.21 -12.88
C ALA A 78 7.83 -6.83 -13.24
N ILE A 79 6.78 -6.38 -12.59
CA ILE A 79 5.41 -6.80 -12.91
C ILE A 79 4.62 -5.55 -13.22
N VAL A 80 3.98 -5.54 -14.40
CA VAL A 80 3.19 -4.41 -14.88
C VAL A 80 1.78 -4.86 -15.16
N VAL A 81 0.81 -4.16 -14.57
CA VAL A 81 -0.62 -4.44 -14.68
C VAL A 81 -1.40 -3.22 -15.17
N SER A 82 -2.62 -3.43 -15.64
CA SER A 82 -3.53 -2.33 -16.01
C SER A 82 -3.79 -1.38 -14.85
N GLY A 83 -3.60 -0.09 -15.08
CA GLY A 83 -4.03 0.98 -14.17
C GLY A 83 -5.56 1.12 -14.08
N GLY A 84 -6.30 0.46 -14.97
CA GLY A 84 -7.76 0.50 -14.99
C GLY A 84 -8.32 1.90 -15.26
N MET A 85 -9.57 2.13 -14.83
CA MET A 85 -10.28 3.40 -15.04
C MET A 85 -10.29 4.32 -13.80
N SER A 86 -9.77 3.86 -12.67
CA SER A 86 -9.75 4.61 -11.42
C SER A 86 -8.52 4.27 -10.57
N ASN A 87 -8.14 5.18 -9.68
CA ASN A 87 -7.04 4.94 -8.73
C ASN A 87 -7.29 3.69 -7.87
N GLU A 88 -8.54 3.48 -7.43
CA GLU A 88 -8.93 2.29 -6.67
C GLU A 88 -8.69 1.02 -7.48
N GLN A 89 -9.07 0.99 -8.76
CA GLN A 89 -8.80 -0.16 -9.63
C GLN A 89 -7.30 -0.38 -9.83
N SER A 90 -6.52 0.69 -10.01
CA SER A 90 -5.06 0.61 -10.08
C SER A 90 -4.46 -0.01 -8.81
N PHE A 91 -4.86 0.49 -7.62
CA PHE A 91 -4.41 -0.05 -6.34
C PHE A 91 -4.79 -1.52 -6.13
N ASN A 92 -6.01 -1.91 -6.52
CA ASN A 92 -6.45 -3.30 -6.53
C ASN A 92 -5.53 -4.18 -7.39
N ASN A 93 -5.29 -3.77 -8.63
CA ASN A 93 -4.53 -4.55 -9.59
C ASN A 93 -3.07 -4.73 -9.17
N VAL A 94 -2.40 -3.66 -8.71
CA VAL A 94 -1.00 -3.76 -8.23
C VAL A 94 -0.91 -4.54 -6.92
N GLY A 95 -1.89 -4.39 -6.02
CA GLY A 95 -1.98 -5.17 -4.79
C GLY A 95 -2.11 -6.67 -5.07
N PHE A 96 -2.97 -7.04 -6.02
CA PHE A 96 -3.15 -8.43 -6.45
C PHE A 96 -1.87 -9.01 -7.04
N ALA A 97 -1.24 -8.29 -7.97
CA ALA A 97 0.00 -8.72 -8.60
C ALA A 97 1.16 -8.84 -7.59
N ALA A 98 1.21 -7.96 -6.59
CA ALA A 98 2.20 -8.05 -5.53
C ALA A 98 1.95 -9.25 -4.59
N ALA A 99 0.69 -9.56 -4.27
CA ALA A 99 0.34 -10.73 -3.46
C ALA A 99 0.70 -12.03 -4.19
N GLU A 100 0.41 -12.09 -5.48
CA GLU A 100 0.75 -13.23 -6.35
C GLU A 100 2.27 -13.40 -6.51
N PHE A 101 3.02 -12.31 -6.63
CA PHE A 101 4.48 -12.40 -6.66
C PHE A 101 5.05 -12.84 -5.31
N LEU A 102 4.56 -12.26 -4.22
CA LEU A 102 5.01 -12.62 -2.87
C LEU A 102 4.78 -14.11 -2.60
N SER A 103 3.61 -14.66 -2.98
CA SER A 103 3.31 -16.07 -2.76
C SER A 103 4.27 -17.04 -3.47
N GLN A 104 4.92 -16.60 -4.56
CA GLN A 104 5.90 -17.39 -5.31
C GLN A 104 7.30 -17.40 -4.68
N ILE A 105 7.62 -16.41 -3.84
CA ILE A 105 8.96 -16.27 -3.24
C ILE A 105 8.99 -16.59 -1.74
N LEU A 106 7.82 -16.75 -1.12
CA LEU A 106 7.70 -17.14 0.28
C LEU A 106 8.19 -18.58 0.52
N HIS A 107 8.77 -18.79 1.69
CA HIS A 107 9.19 -20.08 2.23
C HIS A 107 9.28 -20.00 3.75
N ASP A 108 9.52 -21.13 4.42
CA ASP A 108 9.66 -21.17 5.88
C ASP A 108 10.79 -20.26 6.39
N ASN A 109 10.63 -19.76 7.62
CA ASN A 109 11.60 -18.98 8.38
C ASN A 109 12.01 -17.65 7.71
N VAL A 110 11.13 -17.06 6.89
CA VAL A 110 11.38 -15.76 6.25
C VAL A 110 11.01 -14.59 7.18
N ILE A 111 11.88 -13.57 7.20
CA ILE A 111 11.61 -12.29 7.84
C ILE A 111 11.19 -11.29 6.76
N ILE A 112 10.03 -10.65 6.99
CA ILE A 112 9.45 -9.69 6.04
C ILE A 112 9.36 -8.31 6.70
N GLY A 113 10.05 -7.32 6.15
CA GLY A 113 9.85 -5.92 6.52
C GLY A 113 8.72 -5.30 5.70
N ILE A 114 7.74 -4.66 6.35
CA ILE A 114 6.69 -3.89 5.67
C ILE A 114 6.60 -2.45 6.19
N SER A 115 6.46 -1.49 5.27
CA SER A 115 6.22 -0.09 5.60
C SER A 115 4.72 0.20 5.77
N PHE A 116 4.23 1.33 5.26
CA PHE A 116 2.85 1.77 5.37
C PHE A 116 2.32 2.33 4.04
N GLY A 117 1.03 2.61 3.98
CA GLY A 117 0.39 3.36 2.90
C GLY A 117 -0.67 2.57 2.15
N VAL A 118 -1.45 3.32 1.35
CA VAL A 118 -2.62 2.80 0.62
C VAL A 118 -2.25 1.61 -0.24
N THR A 119 -1.24 1.72 -1.11
CA THR A 119 -0.90 0.63 -2.04
C THR A 119 -0.56 -0.68 -1.32
N LEU A 120 0.08 -0.61 -0.15
CA LEU A 120 0.42 -1.80 0.64
C LEU A 120 -0.80 -2.41 1.35
N SER A 121 -1.81 -1.61 1.70
CA SER A 121 -3.05 -2.16 2.27
C SER A 121 -3.81 -3.03 1.28
N TYR A 122 -3.73 -2.72 -0.02
CA TYR A 122 -4.30 -3.57 -1.06
C TYR A 122 -3.52 -4.89 -1.20
N LEU A 123 -2.19 -4.86 -1.20
CA LEU A 123 -1.38 -6.10 -1.12
C LEU A 123 -1.84 -6.99 0.05
N VAL A 124 -1.87 -6.43 1.26
CA VAL A 124 -2.20 -7.19 2.47
C VAL A 124 -3.63 -7.74 2.42
N ARG A 125 -4.56 -6.99 1.84
CA ARG A 125 -5.93 -7.47 1.63
C ARG A 125 -5.96 -8.65 0.65
N GLU A 126 -5.23 -8.58 -0.46
CA GLU A 126 -5.20 -9.65 -1.46
C GLU A 126 -4.52 -10.92 -0.92
N LEU A 127 -3.60 -10.82 0.05
CA LEU A 127 -3.02 -11.98 0.71
C LEU A 127 -4.05 -12.83 1.47
N SER A 128 -5.18 -12.24 1.89
CA SER A 128 -6.25 -12.98 2.59
C SER A 128 -7.00 -13.97 1.71
N GLU A 129 -6.82 -13.88 0.38
CA GLU A 129 -7.41 -14.81 -0.59
C GLU A 129 -6.58 -16.10 -0.75
N TYR A 130 -5.38 -16.14 -0.19
CA TYR A 130 -4.47 -17.28 -0.26
C TYR A 130 -4.49 -18.06 1.06
N ASN A 131 -4.27 -19.37 0.96
CA ASN A 131 -4.04 -20.21 2.13
C ASN A 131 -2.55 -20.55 2.17
N PHE A 132 -1.84 -19.99 3.14
CA PHE A 132 -0.42 -20.22 3.34
C PHE A 132 -0.19 -21.26 4.42
N ASP A 133 0.74 -22.18 4.18
CA ASP A 133 1.15 -23.23 5.12
C ASP A 133 2.68 -23.16 5.25
N TYR A 134 3.15 -22.07 5.86
CA TYR A 134 4.57 -21.81 6.11
C TYR A 134 4.82 -21.66 7.61
N GLU A 135 5.96 -22.16 8.07
CA GLU A 135 6.38 -22.03 9.46
C GLU A 135 7.41 -20.92 9.63
N GLY A 136 7.42 -20.28 10.80
CA GLY A 136 8.49 -19.35 11.18
C GLY A 136 8.50 -18.01 10.43
N ILE A 137 7.41 -17.62 9.75
CA ILE A 137 7.28 -16.28 9.17
C ILE A 137 7.25 -15.23 10.29
N GLU A 138 8.07 -14.19 10.19
CA GLU A 138 8.03 -13.01 11.07
C GLU A 138 7.89 -11.73 10.24
N VAL A 139 6.82 -10.95 10.47
CA VAL A 139 6.58 -9.68 9.79
C VAL A 139 6.98 -8.51 10.70
N ILE A 140 7.93 -7.69 10.27
CA ILE A 140 8.49 -6.57 11.01
C ILE A 140 7.95 -5.25 10.45
N GLN A 141 7.42 -4.40 11.32
CA GLN A 141 7.07 -3.03 10.99
C GLN A 141 8.35 -2.19 10.80
N LEU A 142 8.51 -1.53 9.64
CA LEU A 142 9.73 -0.80 9.30
C LEU A 142 9.80 0.62 9.88
N MET A 143 8.67 1.28 10.11
CA MET A 143 8.59 2.68 10.55
C MET A 143 7.67 2.78 11.75
N GLY A 144 7.86 3.77 12.61
CA GLY A 144 6.93 4.02 13.71
C GLY A 144 5.48 4.20 13.21
N GLY A 145 4.51 4.06 14.10
CA GLY A 145 3.10 4.25 13.74
C GLY A 145 2.82 5.70 13.36
N LEU A 146 2.05 5.91 12.29
CA LEU A 146 1.63 7.25 11.90
C LEU A 146 0.64 7.86 12.91
N GLY A 147 -0.14 7.02 13.58
CA GLY A 147 -0.99 7.37 14.73
C GLY A 147 -2.21 8.24 14.41
N PHE A 148 -2.14 9.11 13.40
CA PHE A 148 -3.23 9.97 12.93
C PHE A 148 -3.58 9.63 11.48
N GLY A 149 -4.88 9.63 11.16
CA GLY A 149 -5.39 9.27 9.82
C GLY A 149 -6.15 7.95 9.83
N ASP A 150 -6.01 7.17 8.75
CA ASP A 150 -6.67 5.87 8.58
C ASP A 150 -5.78 4.73 9.12
N PRO A 151 -6.18 4.03 10.19
CA PRO A 151 -5.42 2.91 10.74
C PRO A 151 -5.21 1.78 9.73
N ALA A 152 -6.10 1.62 8.74
CA ALA A 152 -6.02 0.55 7.75
C ALA A 152 -4.80 0.63 6.82
N ILE A 153 -4.15 1.80 6.77
CA ILE A 153 -2.95 2.04 5.97
C ILE A 153 -1.69 2.25 6.82
N ASP A 154 -1.79 2.16 8.15
CA ASP A 154 -0.67 2.36 9.08
C ASP A 154 0.17 1.08 9.22
N GLY A 155 1.47 1.24 9.50
CA GLY A 155 2.43 0.15 9.62
C GLY A 155 2.03 -0.94 10.62
N PRO A 156 1.55 -0.62 11.85
CA PRO A 156 1.14 -1.63 12.82
C PRO A 156 0.01 -2.53 12.32
N GLU A 157 -1.00 -1.96 11.68
CA GLU A 157 -2.16 -2.70 11.19
C GLU A 157 -1.77 -3.59 10.00
N LEU A 158 -0.94 -3.08 9.09
CA LEU A 158 -0.46 -3.82 7.94
C LEU A 158 0.45 -4.99 8.34
N ALA A 159 1.40 -4.77 9.25
CA ALA A 159 2.27 -5.83 9.75
C ALA A 159 1.46 -6.94 10.44
N GLN A 160 0.48 -6.57 11.28
CA GLN A 160 -0.37 -7.55 11.96
C GLN A 160 -1.22 -8.35 10.97
N LYS A 161 -1.93 -7.67 10.06
CA LYS A 161 -2.80 -8.34 9.08
C LYS A 161 -2.01 -9.25 8.16
N MET A 162 -0.85 -8.79 7.70
CA MET A 162 0.03 -9.60 6.86
C MET A 162 0.50 -10.85 7.58
N ALA A 163 1.01 -10.74 8.81
CA ALA A 163 1.40 -11.90 9.60
C ALA A 163 0.26 -12.90 9.80
N ARG A 164 -0.96 -12.42 10.10
CA ARG A 164 -2.14 -13.28 10.22
C ARG A 164 -2.47 -14.02 8.93
N CYS A 165 -2.39 -13.35 7.77
CA CYS A 165 -2.63 -14.02 6.48
C CYS A 165 -1.58 -15.10 6.23
N LEU A 166 -0.32 -14.86 6.60
CA LEU A 166 0.80 -15.77 6.38
C LEU A 166 0.96 -16.85 7.46
N GLY A 167 0.06 -16.93 8.45
CA GLY A 167 0.22 -17.85 9.60
C GLY A 167 1.43 -17.54 10.49
N GLY A 168 2.01 -16.36 10.36
CA GLY A 168 3.25 -15.95 11.03
C GLY A 168 3.06 -15.10 12.28
N SER A 169 4.19 -14.71 12.86
CA SER A 169 4.26 -13.72 13.95
C SER A 169 4.57 -12.33 13.41
N TYR A 170 4.43 -11.30 14.24
CA TYR A 170 4.77 -9.93 13.88
C TYR A 170 5.49 -9.20 15.00
N ARG A 171 6.26 -8.17 14.63
CA ARG A 171 6.95 -7.28 15.57
C ARG A 171 6.65 -5.82 15.24
N TYR A 172 6.19 -5.09 16.24
CA TYR A 172 5.92 -3.66 16.14
C TYR A 172 7.13 -2.83 16.49
N LEU A 173 7.29 -1.72 15.76
CA LEU A 173 8.14 -0.63 16.19
C LEU A 173 7.31 0.29 17.09
N GLN A 174 7.44 0.11 18.41
CA GLN A 174 6.60 0.80 19.42
C GLN A 174 7.01 2.27 19.62
N ALA A 175 6.85 3.08 18.58
CA ALA A 175 7.11 4.51 18.59
C ALA A 175 6.30 5.23 17.50
N PRO A 176 6.08 6.55 17.62
CA PRO A 176 5.57 7.37 16.53
C PRO A 176 6.53 7.38 15.33
N ALA A 177 6.02 7.51 14.10
CA ALA A 177 6.85 7.61 12.90
C ALA A 177 7.75 8.86 12.91
N VAL A 178 7.22 9.97 13.45
CA VAL A 178 7.90 11.26 13.56
C VAL A 178 7.68 11.80 14.96
N VAL A 179 8.74 12.30 15.58
CA VAL A 179 8.68 12.97 16.89
C VAL A 179 8.97 14.47 16.79
N GLU A 180 8.86 15.19 17.90
CA GLU A 180 8.97 16.66 17.89
C GLU A 180 10.40 17.15 17.66
N THR A 181 11.42 16.45 18.18
CA THR A 181 12.82 16.88 18.10
C THR A 181 13.76 15.73 17.75
N ALA A 182 14.92 16.07 17.17
CA ALA A 182 15.96 15.09 16.85
C ALA A 182 16.51 14.40 18.11
N GLU A 183 16.54 15.11 19.25
CA GLU A 183 16.95 14.57 20.54
C GLU A 183 16.01 13.45 21.01
N ILE A 184 14.69 13.67 20.93
CA ILE A 184 13.70 12.62 21.24
C ILE A 184 13.91 11.43 20.29
N ALA A 185 14.16 11.69 19.00
CA ALA A 185 14.37 10.64 18.04
C ALA A 185 15.59 9.79 18.39
N GLN A 186 16.71 10.43 18.73
CA GLN A 186 17.93 9.77 19.16
C GLN A 186 17.73 8.93 20.44
N HIS A 187 17.00 9.45 21.43
CA HIS A 187 16.72 8.69 22.65
C HIS A 187 15.84 7.46 22.39
N LEU A 188 14.78 7.60 21.59
CA LEU A 188 13.92 6.47 21.23
C LEU A 188 14.65 5.44 20.38
N MET A 189 15.45 5.85 19.39
CA MET A 189 16.26 4.94 18.58
C MET A 189 17.32 4.19 19.40
N ASN A 190 17.71 4.72 20.57
CA ASN A 190 18.62 4.07 21.52
C ASN A 190 17.90 3.24 22.60
N GLU A 191 16.59 3.36 22.72
CA GLU A 191 15.78 2.48 23.56
C GLU A 191 15.95 1.04 23.07
N LYS A 192 16.08 0.11 24.02
CA LYS A 192 16.49 -1.26 23.74
C LYS A 192 15.53 -1.97 22.79
N HIS A 193 14.23 -1.93 23.05
CA HIS A 193 13.23 -2.65 22.26
C HIS A 193 13.05 -2.05 20.86
N ILE A 194 13.13 -0.72 20.74
CA ILE A 194 13.12 -0.03 19.44
C ILE A 194 14.36 -0.44 18.63
N ARG A 195 15.56 -0.36 19.23
CA ARG A 195 16.81 -0.74 18.56
C ARG A 195 16.81 -2.19 18.12
N GLU A 196 16.39 -3.11 18.99
CA GLU A 196 16.30 -4.55 18.67
C GLU A 196 15.30 -4.83 17.53
N THR A 197 14.18 -4.10 17.49
CA THR A 197 13.21 -4.23 16.39
C THR A 197 13.79 -3.74 15.07
N ILE A 198 14.54 -2.63 15.08
CA ILE A 198 15.20 -2.09 13.88
C ILE A 198 16.31 -3.04 13.41
N GLN A 199 17.12 -3.58 14.31
CA GLN A 199 18.12 -4.60 13.97
C GLN A 199 17.47 -5.82 13.33
N LYS A 200 16.32 -6.27 13.87
CA LYS A 200 15.56 -7.37 13.27
C LYS A 200 15.02 -7.03 11.88
N ALA A 201 14.61 -5.78 11.65
CA ALA A 201 14.21 -5.30 10.33
C ALA A 201 15.37 -5.30 9.31
N GLU A 202 16.60 -5.09 9.75
CA GLU A 202 17.80 -5.18 8.90
C GLU A 202 18.15 -6.62 8.48
N GLU A 203 17.65 -7.63 9.21
CA GLU A 203 17.75 -9.05 8.86
C GLU A 203 16.67 -9.50 7.86
N ALA A 204 15.74 -8.62 7.46
CA ALA A 204 14.63 -8.97 6.58
C ALA A 204 15.14 -9.45 5.21
N GLU A 205 14.73 -10.65 4.81
CA GLU A 205 15.02 -11.18 3.49
C GLU A 205 14.15 -10.49 2.42
N ILE A 206 12.88 -10.24 2.78
CA ILE A 206 11.90 -9.56 1.95
C ILE A 206 11.56 -8.22 2.59
N VAL A 207 11.69 -7.13 1.84
CA VAL A 207 11.28 -5.79 2.28
C VAL A 207 10.28 -5.24 1.26
N ILE A 208 9.11 -4.84 1.75
CA ILE A 208 8.00 -4.35 0.93
C ILE A 208 7.72 -2.90 1.29
N SER A 209 7.87 -2.02 0.31
CA SER A 209 7.63 -0.60 0.50
C SER A 209 7.06 0.07 -0.76
N SER A 210 6.81 1.37 -0.64
CA SER A 210 6.40 2.25 -1.71
C SER A 210 7.04 3.62 -1.48
N VAL A 211 6.97 4.46 -2.51
CA VAL A 211 7.46 5.84 -2.43
C VAL A 211 6.28 6.82 -2.37
N GLY A 212 6.50 7.94 -1.70
CA GLY A 212 5.62 9.09 -1.76
C GLY A 212 6.21 10.18 -2.62
N SER A 213 5.37 10.92 -3.32
CA SER A 213 5.77 12.05 -4.16
C SER A 213 5.26 13.35 -3.57
N LEU A 214 6.07 14.41 -3.61
CA LEU A 214 5.65 15.76 -3.20
C LEU A 214 4.74 16.42 -4.26
N THR A 215 4.67 15.86 -5.46
CA THR A 215 3.73 16.31 -6.51
C THR A 215 2.41 15.54 -6.48
N ASP A 216 2.30 14.49 -5.66
CA ASP A 216 1.09 13.68 -5.50
C ASP A 216 0.22 14.19 -4.32
N ASN A 217 -1.05 14.44 -4.59
CA ASN A 217 -2.02 14.88 -3.59
C ASN A 217 -2.57 13.73 -2.71
N LEU A 218 -2.17 12.49 -2.99
CA LEU A 218 -2.60 11.28 -2.27
C LEU A 218 -1.55 10.75 -1.27
N SER A 219 -0.56 11.58 -0.90
CA SER A 219 0.48 11.18 0.06
C SER A 219 -0.12 10.73 1.40
N SER A 220 0.25 9.53 1.85
CA SER A 220 -0.22 9.01 3.14
C SER A 220 0.47 9.69 4.32
N LEU A 221 1.73 10.08 4.16
CA LEU A 221 2.50 10.79 5.19
C LEU A 221 1.99 12.23 5.42
N GLU A 222 1.48 12.87 4.36
CA GLU A 222 0.81 14.17 4.50
C GLU A 222 -0.55 14.03 5.20
N ARG A 223 -1.34 13.02 4.81
CA ARG A 223 -2.66 12.78 5.41
C ARG A 223 -2.59 12.40 6.89
N SER A 224 -1.47 11.89 7.37
CA SER A 224 -1.24 11.69 8.80
C SER A 224 -0.87 12.97 9.56
N GLY A 225 -0.75 14.11 8.88
CA GLY A 225 -0.57 15.42 9.51
C GLY A 225 0.85 15.75 9.96
N TYR A 226 1.86 14.94 9.60
CA TYR A 226 3.26 15.20 10.00
C TYR A 226 3.93 16.35 9.26
N PHE A 227 3.42 16.68 8.08
CA PHE A 227 3.75 17.91 7.36
C PHE A 227 2.51 18.36 6.59
N ARG A 228 2.40 19.66 6.34
CA ARG A 228 1.29 20.30 5.65
C ARG A 228 1.59 20.48 4.17
N LYS A 229 0.57 20.83 3.39
CA LYS A 229 0.72 21.12 1.96
C LYS A 229 1.74 22.23 1.69
N GLU A 230 1.79 23.23 2.56
CA GLU A 230 2.71 24.35 2.46
C GLU A 230 4.18 23.91 2.65
N ASP A 231 4.40 22.87 3.47
CA ASP A 231 5.73 22.32 3.72
C ASP A 231 6.31 21.64 2.46
N ARG A 232 5.47 21.23 1.49
CA ARG A 232 5.93 20.67 0.21
C ARG A 232 6.87 21.61 -0.52
N VAL A 233 6.50 22.90 -0.59
CA VAL A 233 7.29 23.93 -1.29
C VAL A 233 8.63 24.12 -0.59
N VAL A 234 8.65 24.01 0.74
CA VAL A 234 9.88 24.11 1.56
C VAL A 234 10.78 22.89 1.32
N PHE A 235 10.22 21.68 1.28
CA PHE A 235 11.01 20.48 0.97
C PHE A 235 11.55 20.51 -0.47
N GLN A 236 10.72 20.93 -1.43
CA GLN A 236 11.11 21.09 -2.83
C GLN A 236 12.22 22.13 -3.01
N SER A 237 12.16 23.27 -2.32
CA SER A 237 13.23 24.28 -2.39
C SER A 237 14.56 23.81 -1.80
N LYS A 238 14.53 22.77 -0.96
CA LYS A 238 15.70 22.05 -0.43
C LYS A 238 16.12 20.85 -1.28
N GLY A 239 15.49 20.63 -2.44
CA GLY A 239 15.84 19.57 -3.39
C GLY A 239 15.11 18.25 -3.17
N ALA A 240 14.18 18.13 -2.22
CA ALA A 240 13.39 16.91 -2.09
C ALA A 240 12.36 16.79 -3.20
N ILE A 241 12.22 15.57 -3.74
CA ILE A 241 11.25 15.23 -4.77
C ILE A 241 10.09 14.36 -4.26
N GLY A 242 10.29 13.76 -3.09
CA GLY A 242 9.44 12.71 -2.54
C GLY A 242 10.02 12.14 -1.25
N HIS A 243 9.49 11.00 -0.83
CA HIS A 243 9.98 10.28 0.35
C HIS A 243 10.01 8.76 0.16
N SER A 244 10.94 8.10 0.85
CA SER A 244 11.04 6.65 0.99
C SER A 244 11.18 6.30 2.47
N LEU A 245 10.36 5.37 2.98
CA LEU A 245 10.26 5.07 4.42
C LEU A 245 10.15 6.36 5.27
N SER A 246 9.25 7.26 4.89
CA SER A 246 9.06 8.62 5.47
C SER A 246 10.23 9.60 5.38
N ARG A 247 11.42 9.21 4.87
CA ARG A 247 12.55 10.14 4.70
C ARG A 247 12.39 10.91 3.41
N MET A 248 12.47 12.25 3.49
CA MET A 248 12.52 13.11 2.31
C MET A 248 13.82 12.84 1.55
N ILE A 249 13.70 12.56 0.25
CA ILE A 249 14.83 12.21 -0.63
C ILE A 249 14.90 13.13 -1.85
N ASP A 250 16.12 13.30 -2.36
CA ASP A 250 16.43 14.03 -3.59
C ASP A 250 16.26 13.15 -4.85
N GLU A 251 16.60 13.73 -6.01
CA GLU A 251 16.58 13.08 -7.33
C GLU A 251 17.57 11.91 -7.52
N ASN A 252 18.47 11.71 -6.57
CA ASN A 252 19.43 10.61 -6.50
C ASN A 252 18.98 9.55 -5.49
N GLY A 253 17.83 9.74 -4.83
CA GLY A 253 17.29 8.85 -3.82
C GLY A 253 18.04 8.94 -2.49
N VAL A 254 18.81 10.01 -2.28
CA VAL A 254 19.58 10.28 -1.06
C VAL A 254 18.73 11.17 -0.13
N PRO A 255 18.69 10.90 1.18
CA PRO A 255 18.01 11.78 2.12
C PRO A 255 18.57 13.21 2.07
N ILE A 256 17.68 14.20 1.95
CA ILE A 256 18.09 15.60 2.07
C ILE A 256 18.51 15.92 3.51
N ASP A 257 19.43 16.88 3.68
CA ASP A 257 19.80 17.41 4.98
C ASP A 257 18.70 18.36 5.50
N ASP A 258 17.75 17.78 6.24
CA ASP A 258 16.60 18.50 6.79
C ASP A 258 16.28 18.05 8.23
N PRO A 259 15.95 18.99 9.14
CA PRO A 259 15.53 18.65 10.51
C PRO A 259 14.36 17.66 10.59
N PHE A 260 13.47 17.61 9.59
CA PHE A 260 12.41 16.61 9.51
C PHE A 260 12.97 15.18 9.50
N ASN A 261 14.00 14.92 8.68
CA ASN A 261 14.59 13.58 8.55
C ASN A 261 15.27 13.12 9.85
N GLN A 262 15.76 14.05 10.67
CA GLN A 262 16.39 13.77 11.97
C GLN A 262 15.37 13.39 13.06
N ARG A 263 14.07 13.57 12.82
CA ARG A 263 12.98 13.29 13.77
C ARG A 263 12.27 11.96 13.52
N LEU A 264 12.74 11.18 12.56
CA LEU A 264 12.10 9.95 12.13
C LEU A 264 12.51 8.76 13.01
N ILE A 265 11.53 7.92 13.37
CA ILE A 265 11.77 6.64 14.03
C ILE A 265 11.47 5.52 13.03
N GLY A 266 12.49 4.75 12.68
CA GLY A 266 12.33 3.66 11.75
C GLY A 266 13.62 3.12 11.18
N ALA A 267 13.49 1.98 10.53
CA ALA A 267 14.57 1.27 9.88
C ALA A 267 15.23 2.13 8.80
N PRO A 268 16.57 2.12 8.69
CA PRO A 268 17.30 2.93 7.72
C PRO A 268 17.00 2.53 6.27
N LEU A 269 17.30 3.40 5.30
CA LEU A 269 17.15 3.05 3.87
C LEU A 269 18.05 1.88 3.43
N SER A 270 19.06 1.50 4.23
CA SER A 270 19.87 0.30 3.98
C SER A 270 19.05 -0.98 4.02
N VAL A 271 17.94 -1.05 4.74
CA VAL A 271 17.11 -2.29 4.79
C VAL A 271 16.59 -2.65 3.40
N LEU A 272 16.24 -1.63 2.62
CA LEU A 272 15.79 -1.76 1.24
C LEU A 272 16.92 -2.23 0.31
N ARG A 273 18.14 -1.70 0.49
CA ARG A 273 19.30 -2.08 -0.34
C ARG A 273 19.80 -3.50 -0.05
N ASN A 274 19.76 -3.91 1.22
CA ASN A 274 20.36 -5.16 1.68
C ASN A 274 19.43 -6.36 1.52
N ALA A 275 18.11 -6.13 1.43
CA ALA A 275 17.14 -7.21 1.28
C ALA A 275 17.36 -7.99 -0.03
N LYS A 276 17.26 -9.31 0.06
CA LYS A 276 17.29 -10.20 -1.12
C LYS A 276 16.16 -9.82 -2.09
N TRP A 277 14.98 -9.56 -1.56
CA TRP A 277 13.81 -9.10 -2.29
C TRP A 277 13.37 -7.74 -1.74
N SER A 278 13.75 -6.67 -2.43
CA SER A 278 13.28 -5.32 -2.10
C SER A 278 12.24 -4.89 -3.13
N ILE A 279 10.98 -4.94 -2.70
CA ILE A 279 9.79 -4.85 -3.53
C ILE A 279 9.19 -3.46 -3.39
N GLY A 280 9.25 -2.68 -4.47
CA GLY A 280 8.59 -1.39 -4.61
C GLY A 280 7.25 -1.54 -5.30
N ILE A 281 6.16 -1.19 -4.63
CA ILE A 281 4.80 -1.27 -5.21
C ILE A 281 4.29 0.13 -5.51
N GLY A 282 3.97 0.39 -6.78
CA GLY A 282 3.67 1.72 -7.29
C GLY A 282 2.42 1.76 -8.13
N ALA A 283 1.50 2.65 -7.77
CA ALA A 283 0.43 3.08 -8.64
C ALA A 283 0.38 4.61 -8.59
N ASN A 284 0.10 5.24 -9.73
CA ASN A 284 0.12 6.70 -10.01
C ASN A 284 1.42 7.18 -10.71
N PRO A 285 1.33 7.61 -11.99
CA PRO A 285 2.46 8.15 -12.74
C PRO A 285 3.21 9.31 -12.06
N LEU A 286 2.54 10.07 -11.18
CA LEU A 286 3.17 11.15 -10.40
C LEU A 286 4.23 10.66 -9.38
N LYS A 287 4.41 9.34 -9.24
CA LYS A 287 5.46 8.74 -8.41
C LYS A 287 6.66 8.25 -9.23
N ALA A 288 6.58 8.27 -10.56
CA ALA A 288 7.60 7.72 -11.45
C ALA A 288 9.00 8.30 -11.16
N HIS A 289 9.12 9.61 -10.99
CA HIS A 289 10.41 10.27 -10.70
C HIS A 289 11.00 9.86 -9.35
N VAL A 290 10.16 9.59 -8.34
CA VAL A 290 10.64 9.12 -7.02
C VAL A 290 11.05 7.66 -7.07
N PHE A 291 10.36 6.82 -7.84
CA PHE A 291 10.81 5.45 -8.11
C PHE A 291 12.16 5.45 -8.84
N LEU A 292 12.33 6.29 -9.86
CA LEU A 292 13.62 6.43 -10.56
C LEU A 292 14.75 6.84 -9.61
N ALA A 293 14.53 7.84 -8.76
CA ALA A 293 15.51 8.23 -7.74
C ALA A 293 15.82 7.08 -6.76
N SER A 294 14.80 6.34 -6.32
CA SER A 294 14.97 5.21 -5.42
C SER A 294 15.74 4.06 -6.08
N LEU A 295 15.58 3.85 -7.39
CA LEU A 295 16.36 2.88 -8.17
C LEU A 295 17.84 3.31 -8.31
N LYS A 296 18.12 4.60 -8.54
CA LYS A 296 19.50 5.13 -8.54
C LYS A 296 20.19 4.89 -7.19
N ALA A 297 19.45 4.98 -6.09
CA ALA A 297 19.93 4.65 -4.75
C ALA A 297 19.90 3.15 -4.41
N HIS A 298 19.64 2.27 -5.39
CA HIS A 298 19.53 0.82 -5.24
C HIS A 298 18.52 0.36 -4.18
N GLN A 299 17.49 1.15 -3.91
CA GLN A 299 16.51 0.83 -2.88
C GLN A 299 15.58 -0.31 -3.29
N PHE A 300 15.28 -0.50 -4.57
CA PHE A 300 14.39 -1.57 -5.05
C PHE A 300 15.09 -2.43 -6.08
N ASN A 301 14.86 -3.73 -6.00
CA ASN A 301 15.30 -4.70 -7.01
C ASN A 301 14.13 -5.45 -7.66
N VAL A 302 12.91 -5.26 -7.14
CA VAL A 302 11.65 -5.68 -7.77
C VAL A 302 10.68 -4.50 -7.78
N LEU A 303 9.97 -4.31 -8.90
CA LEU A 303 8.88 -3.34 -8.99
C LEU A 303 7.56 -4.00 -9.41
N VAL A 304 6.48 -3.65 -8.73
CA VAL A 304 5.10 -3.99 -9.12
C VAL A 304 4.36 -2.69 -9.41
N LEU A 305 4.05 -2.44 -10.68
CA LEU A 305 3.58 -1.15 -11.17
C LEU A 305 2.27 -1.25 -11.96
N ASP A 306 1.49 -0.18 -11.96
CA ASP A 306 0.52 0.05 -13.01
C ASP A 306 1.20 0.51 -14.31
N ASP A 307 0.56 0.27 -15.45
CA ASP A 307 1.12 0.54 -16.76
C ASP A 307 1.37 2.04 -17.02
N GLY A 308 0.59 2.92 -16.41
CA GLY A 308 0.82 4.37 -16.47
C GLY A 308 2.14 4.75 -15.83
N THR A 309 2.39 4.28 -14.60
CA THR A 309 3.67 4.53 -13.90
C THR A 309 4.85 3.91 -14.64
N ALA A 310 4.70 2.67 -15.13
CA ALA A 310 5.74 1.99 -15.89
C ALA A 310 6.13 2.74 -17.18
N ARG A 311 5.15 3.22 -17.95
CA ARG A 311 5.38 4.01 -19.17
C ARG A 311 6.05 5.34 -18.87
N GLU A 312 5.63 6.02 -17.80
CA GLU A 312 6.21 7.30 -17.42
C GLU A 312 7.68 7.15 -16.98
N MET A 313 8.00 6.10 -16.22
CA MET A 313 9.39 5.79 -15.87
C MET A 313 10.26 5.56 -17.12
N LEU A 314 9.77 4.79 -18.10
CA LEU A 314 10.50 4.56 -19.36
C LEU A 314 10.66 5.84 -20.18
N ARG A 315 9.63 6.69 -20.23
CA ARG A 315 9.67 7.99 -20.93
C ARG A 315 10.75 8.89 -20.33
N MET A 316 10.73 9.08 -19.00
CA MET A 316 11.72 9.90 -18.29
C MET A 316 13.15 9.36 -18.43
N LYS A 317 13.32 8.03 -18.52
CA LYS A 317 14.65 7.45 -18.79
C LYS A 317 15.15 7.84 -20.18
N SER A 318 14.32 7.76 -21.21
CA SER A 318 14.70 8.15 -22.57
C SER A 318 15.14 9.62 -22.64
N ASP A 319 14.38 10.51 -22.00
CA ASP A 319 14.68 11.96 -21.94
C ASP A 319 16.01 12.29 -21.23
N SER A 320 16.58 11.36 -20.44
CA SER A 320 17.86 11.54 -19.73
C SER A 320 19.08 11.01 -20.49
N VAL A 321 18.87 10.31 -21.61
CA VAL A 321 19.93 9.73 -22.45
C VAL A 321 20.23 10.63 -23.67
N ASP A 322 19.32 11.55 -24.00
CA ASP A 322 19.50 12.63 -25.00
C ASP A 322 20.11 13.89 -24.38
#